data_AF-A0A4P2PVW2-F1
#
_entry.id   AF-A0A4P2PVW2-F1
#
_cell.length_a   1.000
_cell.length_b   1.000
_cell.length_c   1.000
_cell.angle_alpha   90.00
_cell.angle_beta   90.00
_cell.angle_gamma   90.00
#
_symmetry.space_group_name_H-M   'P 1'
#
loop_
_entity.id
_entity.type
_entity.pdbx_description
1 polymer ?
#
loop_
_entity_poly.entity_id
_entity_poly.type
_entity_poly.pdbx_seq_one_letter_code
_entity_poly.pdbx_strand_id
1 'polypeptide(L)'
;MRTAASYTLAMLALIGCSSPVPDDGLPDPDPTKLILLFGGRQERAPTCAPNGELLWEGWTAWDEDPEPDECEPCECTPAACVRPPEVSARRSGCPGGNAILTLIGGDSWDGACAAGAFSVTSSSYDSVTFEPPTLADCQPVSPVPAPSRKKMSFVRACLPDTSEITRTDFRRCYPPQDNGECWRKHPTRFEFPVYTDTRTCTPCSCGAPRGGKCTAQTTLYRGEDCSGEVGSVAISNADHPICTEEIDGEIAAMRSAWIQNEPGTCTPSTASKIASGKLERGETRVYCCNH
;
A
#
# COMPACT_ATOMS: atom_id res chain seq x y z
N MET A 1 -23.14 -38.78 -18.98
CA MET A 1 -22.29 -39.14 -17.84
C MET A 1 -21.78 -37.85 -17.24
N ARG A 2 -22.28 -37.46 -16.06
CA ARG A 2 -21.86 -36.26 -15.33
C ARG A 2 -21.16 -36.74 -14.07
N THR A 3 -19.86 -36.52 -13.99
CA THR A 3 -19.03 -36.81 -12.82
C THR A 3 -19.11 -35.62 -11.88
N ALA A 4 -19.76 -35.81 -10.72
CA ALA A 4 -19.75 -34.86 -9.62
C ALA A 4 -18.47 -35.07 -8.81
N ALA A 5 -17.65 -34.03 -8.68
CA ALA A 5 -16.52 -34.01 -7.76
C ALA A 5 -17.02 -33.60 -6.37
N SER A 6 -17.04 -34.55 -5.44
CA SER A 6 -17.33 -34.30 -4.03
C SER A 6 -16.16 -33.59 -3.38
N TYR A 7 -16.37 -32.36 -2.90
CA TYR A 7 -15.45 -31.65 -2.02
C TYR A 7 -15.48 -32.30 -0.63
N THR A 8 -14.38 -32.93 -0.24
CA THR A 8 -14.14 -33.37 1.14
C THR A 8 -13.73 -32.17 1.99
N LEU A 9 -14.60 -31.74 2.92
CA LEU A 9 -14.21 -30.89 4.03
C LEU A 9 -13.22 -31.65 4.91
N ALA A 10 -11.97 -31.17 4.99
CA ALA A 10 -11.03 -31.62 6.00
C ALA A 10 -11.44 -31.04 7.37
N MET A 11 -11.99 -31.89 8.24
CA MET A 11 -12.12 -31.57 9.66
C MET A 11 -10.74 -31.50 10.30
N LEU A 12 -10.48 -30.43 11.06
CA LEU A 12 -9.29 -30.23 11.88
C LEU A 12 -9.16 -31.36 12.91
N ALA A 13 -8.10 -32.16 12.81
CA ALA A 13 -7.62 -32.96 13.91
C ALA A 13 -6.50 -32.17 14.62
N LEU A 14 -6.87 -31.47 15.70
CA LEU A 14 -5.92 -30.94 16.68
C LEU A 14 -5.20 -32.14 17.31
N ILE A 15 -3.93 -32.38 16.97
CA ILE A 15 -3.11 -33.35 17.70
C ILE A 15 -2.66 -32.68 19.00
N GLY A 16 -3.60 -32.56 19.94
CA GLY A 16 -3.27 -32.33 21.34
C GLY A 16 -2.84 -33.66 21.94
N CYS A 17 -1.56 -33.79 22.28
CA CYS A 17 -1.12 -34.90 23.11
C CYS A 17 -1.71 -34.69 24.52
N SER A 18 -2.77 -35.41 24.84
CA SER A 18 -3.35 -35.43 26.20
C SER A 18 -2.34 -36.05 27.17
N SER A 19 -2.09 -35.37 28.29
CA SER A 19 -1.22 -35.86 29.37
C SER A 19 -1.69 -37.23 29.89
N PRO A 20 -0.80 -38.17 30.22
CA PRO A 20 -1.17 -39.50 30.75
C PRO A 20 -1.72 -39.46 32.19
N VAL A 21 -1.70 -38.31 32.86
CA VAL A 21 -2.22 -38.11 34.23
C VAL A 21 -3.67 -37.62 34.18
N PRO A 22 -4.62 -38.27 34.89
CA PRO A 22 -5.99 -37.78 35.02
C PRO A 22 -6.03 -36.36 35.62
N ASP A 23 -6.89 -35.48 35.07
CA ASP A 23 -6.97 -34.04 35.43
C ASP A 23 -7.15 -33.79 36.94
N ASP A 24 -7.84 -34.68 37.66
CA ASP A 24 -8.05 -34.58 39.11
C ASP A 24 -6.75 -34.64 39.93
N GLY A 25 -5.68 -35.25 39.39
CA GLY A 25 -4.38 -35.39 40.05
C GLY A 25 -3.38 -34.25 39.81
N LEU A 26 -3.65 -33.33 38.87
CA LEU A 26 -2.72 -32.26 38.51
C LEU A 26 -2.84 -31.06 39.47
N PRO A 27 -1.76 -30.34 39.78
CA PRO A 27 -1.83 -29.13 40.58
C PRO A 27 -2.58 -28.00 39.84
N ASP A 28 -3.15 -27.06 40.62
CA ASP A 28 -3.69 -25.81 40.08
C ASP A 28 -2.53 -24.87 39.68
N PRO A 29 -2.69 -24.08 38.60
CA PRO A 29 -1.64 -23.15 38.16
C PRO A 29 -1.47 -21.99 39.14
N ASP A 30 -0.24 -21.50 39.25
CA ASP A 30 0.06 -20.27 39.97
C ASP A 30 -0.59 -19.06 39.25
N PRO A 31 -1.57 -18.38 39.86
CA PRO A 31 -2.29 -17.28 39.20
C PRO A 31 -1.38 -16.11 38.83
N THR A 32 -0.22 -15.97 39.48
CA THR A 32 0.75 -14.91 39.15
C THR A 32 1.49 -15.16 37.84
N LYS A 33 1.44 -16.38 37.31
CA LYS A 33 2.06 -16.78 36.03
C LYS A 33 1.09 -16.79 34.86
N LEU A 34 -0.09 -16.20 35.01
CA LEU A 34 -1.09 -16.13 33.94
C LEU A 34 -0.54 -15.34 32.74
N ILE A 35 -0.78 -15.85 31.55
CA ILE A 35 -0.43 -15.25 30.26
C ILE A 35 -1.69 -15.20 29.39
N LEU A 36 -1.90 -14.07 28.74
CA LEU A 36 -2.94 -13.88 27.74
C LEU A 36 -2.35 -14.12 26.36
N LEU A 37 -2.83 -15.16 25.68
CA LEU A 37 -2.26 -15.60 24.40
C LEU A 37 -3.24 -15.43 23.24
N PHE A 38 -2.82 -14.70 22.21
CA PHE A 38 -3.51 -14.59 20.93
C PHE A 38 -2.74 -15.36 19.87
N GLY A 39 -3.45 -16.14 19.06
CA GLY A 39 -2.91 -16.81 17.88
C GLY A 39 -3.84 -16.60 16.68
N GLY A 40 -3.32 -16.08 15.58
CA GLY A 40 -4.11 -15.81 14.39
C GLY A 40 -3.42 -14.93 13.38
N ARG A 41 -4.18 -14.08 12.69
CA ARG A 41 -3.62 -13.11 11.74
C ARG A 41 -3.16 -11.83 12.45
N GLN A 42 -2.03 -11.28 12.03
CA GLN A 42 -1.42 -10.11 12.69
C GLN A 42 -2.34 -8.88 12.66
N GLU A 43 -3.06 -8.63 11.56
CA GLU A 43 -3.96 -7.49 11.42
C GLU A 43 -5.18 -7.53 12.35
N ARG A 44 -5.45 -8.69 12.95
CA ARG A 44 -6.49 -8.89 13.97
C ARG A 44 -5.93 -9.02 15.38
N ALA A 45 -4.61 -8.99 15.55
CA ALA A 45 -3.97 -9.20 16.83
C ALA A 45 -4.31 -8.04 17.78
N PRO A 46 -5.03 -8.30 18.89
CA PRO A 46 -5.31 -7.26 19.87
C PRO A 46 -4.01 -6.76 20.48
N THR A 47 -3.95 -5.47 20.78
CA THR A 47 -2.88 -4.90 21.62
C THR A 47 -2.99 -5.43 23.04
N CYS A 48 -1.88 -5.50 23.78
CA CYS A 48 -1.89 -5.82 25.21
C CYS A 48 -2.55 -4.71 26.08
N ALA A 49 -2.95 -3.59 25.47
CA ALA A 49 -3.59 -2.43 26.07
C ALA A 49 -4.90 -2.75 26.86
N PRO A 50 -5.32 -1.91 27.83
CA PRO A 50 -4.73 -0.59 28.13
C PRO A 50 -3.42 -0.62 28.93
N ASN A 51 -3.20 -1.58 29.84
CA ASN A 51 -1.98 -1.62 30.66
C ASN A 51 -1.28 -3.00 30.73
N GLY A 52 -1.69 -3.98 29.90
CA GLY A 52 -0.99 -5.26 29.85
C GLY A 52 0.40 -5.09 29.22
N GLU A 53 1.40 -5.77 29.81
CA GLU A 53 2.77 -5.78 29.31
C GLU A 53 2.92 -6.79 28.16
N LEU A 54 3.56 -6.39 27.06
CA LEU A 54 3.92 -7.31 25.99
C LEU A 54 5.06 -8.20 26.47
N LEU A 55 4.79 -9.51 26.59
CA LEU A 55 5.81 -10.48 26.95
C LEU A 55 6.64 -10.86 25.71
N TRP A 56 5.96 -11.19 24.60
CA TRP A 56 6.59 -11.41 23.30
C TRP A 56 5.55 -11.44 22.19
N GLU A 57 6.02 -11.25 20.96
CA GLU A 57 5.27 -11.52 19.74
C GLU A 57 6.18 -12.08 18.66
N GLY A 58 5.61 -12.83 17.73
CA GLY A 58 6.39 -13.45 16.67
C GLY A 58 5.53 -14.25 15.71
N TRP A 59 6.20 -14.80 14.69
CA TRP A 59 5.57 -15.67 13.71
C TRP A 59 5.88 -17.12 14.03
N THR A 60 4.85 -17.95 13.98
CA THR A 60 4.94 -19.40 14.18
C THR A 60 4.41 -20.10 12.94
N ALA A 61 4.90 -21.31 12.70
CA ALA A 61 4.28 -22.20 11.74
C ALA A 61 4.49 -23.65 12.17
N TRP A 62 3.45 -24.46 12.04
CA TRP A 62 3.45 -25.85 12.50
C TRP A 62 3.97 -26.83 11.45
N ASP A 63 4.10 -26.38 10.20
CA ASP A 63 4.79 -27.12 9.16
C ASP A 63 6.31 -27.10 9.43
N GLU A 64 6.98 -28.22 9.13
CA GLU A 64 8.42 -28.34 9.36
C GLU A 64 9.26 -27.39 8.50
N ASP A 65 8.73 -27.05 7.32
CA ASP A 65 9.25 -26.05 6.41
C ASP A 65 8.10 -25.16 5.95
N PRO A 66 7.79 -24.11 6.72
CA PRO A 66 6.69 -23.22 6.38
C PRO A 66 7.09 -22.38 5.17
N GLU A 67 6.79 -22.88 3.97
CA GLU A 67 6.94 -22.12 2.73
C GLU A 67 6.22 -20.78 2.89
N PRO A 68 6.95 -19.68 2.76
CA PRO A 68 6.71 -18.94 1.53
C PRO A 68 8.00 -18.38 0.94
N ASP A 69 8.65 -19.08 0.02
CA ASP A 69 9.78 -18.57 -0.78
C ASP A 69 9.38 -17.48 -1.80
N GLU A 70 8.34 -16.72 -1.47
CA GLU A 70 7.75 -15.70 -2.29
C GLU A 70 7.64 -14.38 -1.52
N CYS A 71 7.82 -13.30 -2.25
CA CYS A 71 7.52 -11.96 -1.79
C CYS A 71 6.03 -11.67 -1.98
N GLU A 72 5.51 -10.71 -1.22
CA GLU A 72 4.23 -10.11 -1.59
C GLU A 72 4.33 -9.53 -3.01
N PRO A 73 3.23 -9.57 -3.78
CA PRO A 73 3.25 -9.15 -5.18
C PRO A 73 3.65 -7.68 -5.30
N CYS A 74 4.32 -7.35 -6.40
CA CYS A 74 4.51 -5.95 -6.76
C CYS A 74 3.15 -5.32 -7.09
N GLU A 75 2.89 -4.15 -6.51
CA GLU A 75 1.73 -3.33 -6.84
C GLU A 75 2.22 -1.95 -7.26
N CYS A 76 1.53 -1.33 -8.21
CA CYS A 76 1.87 -0.03 -8.78
C CYS A 76 0.75 0.96 -8.48
N THR A 77 1.13 2.20 -8.18
CA THR A 77 0.18 3.30 -8.08
C THR A 77 -0.49 3.52 -9.44
N PRO A 78 -1.73 4.06 -9.48
CA PRO A 78 -2.28 4.56 -10.73
C PRO A 78 -1.45 5.72 -11.26
N ALA A 79 -1.54 5.96 -12.58
CA ALA A 79 -0.88 7.07 -13.23
C ALA A 79 -1.81 8.28 -13.23
N ALA A 80 -1.55 9.24 -12.34
CA ALA A 80 -2.36 10.44 -12.23
C ALA A 80 -2.27 11.31 -13.50
N CYS A 81 -3.35 12.02 -13.82
CA CYS A 81 -3.30 13.05 -14.86
C CYS A 81 -2.43 14.23 -14.39
N VAL A 82 -1.52 14.66 -15.26
CA VAL A 82 -0.66 15.83 -15.08
C VAL A 82 -1.12 16.91 -16.04
N ARG A 83 -1.34 18.11 -15.53
CA ARG A 83 -1.83 19.24 -16.34
C ARG A 83 -0.79 19.65 -17.39
N PRO A 84 -1.22 20.32 -18.47
CA PRO A 84 -0.31 21.01 -19.36
C PRO A 84 0.63 21.92 -18.55
N PRO A 85 1.95 21.70 -18.60
CA PRO A 85 2.87 22.48 -17.79
C PRO A 85 3.07 23.89 -18.35
N GLU A 86 2.83 24.07 -19.65
CA GLU A 86 3.15 25.31 -20.35
C GLU A 86 2.22 25.66 -21.51
N VAL A 87 2.16 26.96 -21.80
CA VAL A 87 1.61 27.53 -23.04
C VAL A 87 2.63 28.54 -23.57
N SER A 88 2.88 28.51 -24.88
CA SER A 88 3.88 29.38 -25.52
C SER A 88 3.29 30.21 -26.64
N ALA A 89 3.62 31.51 -26.68
CA ALA A 89 3.30 32.41 -27.80
C ALA A 89 4.55 32.64 -28.67
N ARG A 90 4.39 32.74 -30.00
CA ARG A 90 5.50 32.81 -30.98
C ARG A 90 5.25 33.85 -32.06
N ARG A 91 6.32 34.43 -32.62
CA ARG A 91 6.32 35.40 -33.75
C ARG A 91 6.32 34.75 -35.15
N SER A 92 5.76 33.57 -35.23
CA SER A 92 5.66 32.85 -36.49
C SER A 92 4.37 32.07 -36.49
N GLY A 93 3.78 31.92 -37.66
CA GLY A 93 2.64 31.02 -37.85
C GLY A 93 2.99 29.57 -37.52
N CYS A 94 1.96 28.74 -37.46
CA CYS A 94 2.09 27.33 -37.13
C CYS A 94 2.64 26.52 -38.33
N PRO A 95 3.55 25.53 -38.14
CA PRO A 95 4.29 25.17 -36.93
C PRO A 95 5.71 25.79 -36.87
N GLY A 96 6.19 26.15 -35.67
CA GLY A 96 7.61 26.46 -35.40
C GLY A 96 7.90 27.84 -34.78
N GLY A 97 9.18 28.22 -34.76
CA GLY A 97 9.69 29.50 -34.23
C GLY A 97 10.14 29.45 -32.76
N ASN A 98 10.75 30.52 -32.26
CA ASN A 98 11.12 30.64 -30.84
C ASN A 98 9.96 31.25 -30.06
N ALA A 99 9.72 30.74 -28.84
CA ALA A 99 8.75 31.34 -27.93
C ALA A 99 9.23 32.74 -27.50
N ILE A 100 8.34 33.72 -27.58
CA ILE A 100 8.58 35.06 -27.04
C ILE A 100 8.00 35.21 -25.63
N LEU A 101 7.03 34.37 -25.30
CA LEU A 101 6.42 34.23 -23.98
C LEU A 101 6.16 32.74 -23.77
N THR A 102 6.51 32.26 -22.58
CA THR A 102 6.12 30.95 -22.08
C THR A 102 5.48 31.16 -20.72
N LEU A 103 4.21 30.79 -20.60
CA LEU A 103 3.51 30.72 -19.33
C LEU A 103 3.77 29.33 -18.74
N ILE A 104 4.26 29.28 -17.51
CA ILE A 104 4.67 28.03 -16.85
C ILE A 104 3.84 27.91 -15.57
N GLY A 105 3.09 26.81 -15.45
CA GLY A 105 2.35 26.50 -14.23
C GLY A 105 3.28 25.99 -13.12
N GLY A 106 4.34 25.28 -13.52
CA GLY A 106 5.32 24.65 -12.65
C GLY A 106 4.97 23.20 -12.31
N ASP A 107 5.92 22.49 -11.72
CA ASP A 107 5.71 21.12 -11.25
C ASP A 107 4.65 21.13 -10.15
N SER A 108 3.67 20.22 -10.26
CA SER A 108 2.55 20.10 -9.30
C SER A 108 1.57 21.28 -9.29
N TRP A 109 1.53 22.10 -10.35
CA TRP A 109 0.50 23.13 -10.50
C TRP A 109 -0.92 22.55 -10.45
N ASP A 110 -1.75 23.14 -9.59
CA ASP A 110 -3.13 22.69 -9.36
C ASP A 110 -4.11 23.20 -10.43
N GLY A 111 -3.66 24.08 -11.34
CA GLY A 111 -4.46 24.73 -12.37
C GLY A 111 -4.99 26.11 -11.98
N ALA A 112 -4.63 26.63 -10.80
CA ALA A 112 -4.93 28.00 -10.38
C ALA A 112 -4.27 29.04 -11.31
N CYS A 113 -4.57 30.32 -11.14
CA CYS A 113 -3.99 31.34 -12.01
C CYS A 113 -2.45 31.35 -11.95
N ALA A 114 -1.81 31.27 -13.12
CA ALA A 114 -0.37 31.38 -13.27
C ALA A 114 -0.06 32.55 -14.20
N ALA A 115 0.50 33.63 -13.62
CA ALA A 115 0.94 34.79 -14.37
C ALA A 115 2.32 34.56 -15.01
N GLY A 116 2.52 35.10 -16.20
CA GLY A 116 3.84 35.18 -16.84
C GLY A 116 4.72 36.26 -16.20
N ALA A 117 5.99 36.29 -16.59
CA ALA A 117 6.91 37.35 -16.15
C ALA A 117 6.58 38.73 -16.75
N PHE A 118 5.87 38.74 -17.88
CA PHE A 118 5.39 39.92 -18.59
C PHE A 118 4.22 39.52 -19.50
N SER A 119 3.44 40.52 -19.95
CA SER A 119 2.40 40.32 -20.95
C SER A 119 2.92 40.53 -22.38
N VAL A 120 2.27 39.87 -23.35
CA VAL A 120 2.51 40.10 -24.78
C VAL A 120 1.21 40.47 -25.47
N THR A 121 1.25 41.50 -26.30
CA THR A 121 0.12 41.92 -27.14
C THR A 121 0.05 41.09 -28.41
N SER A 122 -1.11 41.06 -29.07
CA SER A 122 -1.29 40.32 -30.32
C SER A 122 -0.47 40.82 -31.50
N SER A 123 -0.02 42.08 -31.48
CA SER A 123 0.96 42.55 -32.47
C SER A 123 2.34 41.93 -32.29
N SER A 124 2.57 41.24 -31.17
CA SER A 124 3.88 40.71 -30.79
C SER A 124 4.03 39.22 -31.08
N TYR A 125 2.94 38.49 -31.35
CA TYR A 125 2.93 37.06 -31.66
C TYR A 125 1.93 36.76 -32.80
N ASP A 126 2.18 35.68 -33.54
CA ASP A 126 1.32 35.21 -34.62
C ASP A 126 0.62 33.88 -34.26
N SER A 127 1.20 33.10 -33.33
CA SER A 127 0.62 31.82 -32.91
C SER A 127 0.80 31.53 -31.42
N VAL A 128 -0.06 30.66 -30.91
CA VAL A 128 -0.05 30.14 -29.54
C VAL A 128 -0.07 28.62 -29.58
N THR A 129 0.83 27.99 -28.81
CA THR A 129 0.95 26.52 -28.69
C THR A 129 0.54 26.07 -27.29
N PHE A 130 -0.38 25.11 -27.23
CA PHE A 130 -0.84 24.43 -26.02
C PHE A 130 -0.31 23.00 -25.99
N GLU A 131 0.44 22.66 -24.94
CA GLU A 131 0.89 21.28 -24.72
C GLU A 131 -0.26 20.42 -24.16
N PRO A 132 -0.34 19.13 -24.53
CA PRO A 132 -1.36 18.24 -23.98
C PRO A 132 -1.07 17.91 -22.50
N PRO A 133 -2.08 17.57 -21.70
CA PRO A 133 -1.86 16.92 -20.41
C PRO A 133 -1.15 15.57 -20.62
N THR A 134 -0.44 15.11 -19.61
CA THR A 134 0.26 13.82 -19.63
C THR A 134 -0.21 12.92 -18.50
N LEU A 135 0.26 11.68 -18.49
CA LEU A 135 0.11 10.77 -17.35
C LEU A 135 1.43 10.73 -16.59
N ALA A 136 1.36 10.86 -15.28
CA ALA A 136 2.51 10.72 -14.40
C ALA A 136 3.10 9.31 -14.50
N ASP A 137 4.41 9.20 -14.22
CA ASP A 137 5.07 7.91 -14.10
C ASP A 137 4.49 7.09 -12.95
N CYS A 138 4.31 5.80 -13.21
CA CYS A 138 3.88 4.82 -12.22
C CYS A 138 4.98 4.59 -11.18
N GLN A 139 4.61 4.54 -9.90
CA GLN A 139 5.54 4.20 -8.82
C GLN A 139 5.12 2.90 -8.12
N PRO A 140 6.07 2.10 -7.64
CA PRO A 140 5.74 0.92 -6.83
C PRO A 140 5.12 1.38 -5.51
N VAL A 141 4.02 0.74 -5.08
CA VAL A 141 3.36 1.01 -3.79
C VAL A 141 4.32 0.72 -2.63
N SER A 142 5.09 -0.36 -2.75
CA SER A 142 6.25 -0.63 -1.92
C SER A 142 7.48 -0.82 -2.81
N PRO A 143 8.52 0.03 -2.70
CA PRO A 143 9.75 -0.12 -3.49
C PRO A 143 10.38 -1.51 -3.34
N VAL A 144 10.27 -2.10 -2.14
CA VAL A 144 10.66 -3.48 -1.85
C VAL A 144 9.52 -4.14 -1.07
N PRO A 145 8.77 -5.09 -1.66
CA PRO A 145 7.73 -5.81 -0.95
C PRO A 145 8.29 -6.59 0.24
N ALA A 146 7.46 -6.83 1.25
CA ALA A 146 7.84 -7.73 2.33
C ALA A 146 7.79 -9.20 1.85
N PRO A 147 8.58 -10.09 2.48
CA PRO A 147 8.37 -11.53 2.34
C PRO A 147 6.93 -11.90 2.73
N SER A 148 6.33 -12.81 1.98
CA SER A 148 4.99 -13.31 2.32
C SER A 148 5.02 -14.04 3.66
N ARG A 149 3.92 -13.95 4.40
CA ARG A 149 3.71 -14.68 5.67
C ARG A 149 2.35 -15.38 5.71
N LYS A 150 1.73 -15.60 4.54
CA LYS A 150 0.37 -16.15 4.41
C LYS A 150 0.20 -17.55 5.00
N LYS A 151 1.28 -18.35 5.05
CA LYS A 151 1.29 -19.68 5.66
C LYS A 151 1.76 -19.68 7.13
N MET A 152 2.07 -18.52 7.69
CA MET A 152 2.48 -18.38 9.09
C MET A 152 1.33 -17.81 9.91
N SER A 153 1.32 -18.12 11.21
CA SER A 153 0.43 -17.49 12.17
C SER A 153 1.20 -16.50 13.04
N PHE A 154 0.56 -15.40 13.37
CA PHE A 154 1.06 -14.44 14.32
C PHE A 154 0.62 -14.84 15.73
N VAL A 155 1.54 -14.78 16.67
CA VAL A 155 1.28 -15.05 18.08
C VAL A 155 1.71 -13.84 18.89
N ARG A 156 0.87 -13.46 19.86
CA ARG A 156 1.17 -12.42 20.84
C ARG A 156 0.84 -12.92 22.23
N ALA A 157 1.80 -12.81 23.14
CA ALA A 157 1.64 -13.11 24.54
C ALA A 157 1.75 -11.81 25.35
N CYS A 158 0.77 -11.59 26.23
CA CYS A 158 0.74 -10.46 27.13
C CYS A 158 0.67 -10.94 28.58
N LEU A 159 1.25 -10.18 29.50
CA LEU A 159 0.94 -10.32 30.92
C LEU A 159 -0.41 -9.64 31.20
N PRO A 160 -1.30 -10.29 31.98
CA PRO A 160 -2.56 -9.70 32.38
C PRO A 160 -2.32 -8.49 33.30
N ASP A 161 -3.11 -7.44 33.14
CA ASP A 161 -3.21 -6.40 34.16
C ASP A 161 -4.06 -6.89 35.34
N THR A 162 -3.99 -6.17 36.46
CA THR A 162 -4.92 -6.21 37.60
C THR A 162 -6.39 -5.97 37.22
N SER A 163 -6.68 -5.45 36.03
CA SER A 163 -8.05 -5.33 35.53
C SER A 163 -8.59 -6.67 35.02
N GLU A 164 -9.68 -7.17 35.60
CA GLU A 164 -10.31 -8.47 35.28
C GLU A 164 -10.89 -8.61 33.85
N ILE A 165 -10.77 -7.58 33.00
CA ILE A 165 -11.31 -7.60 31.64
C ILE A 165 -10.33 -8.32 30.71
N THR A 166 -10.32 -9.65 30.76
CA THR A 166 -9.71 -10.45 29.69
C THR A 166 -10.62 -10.38 28.47
N ARG A 167 -10.15 -9.72 27.40
CA ARG A 167 -10.82 -9.73 26.09
C ARG A 167 -10.99 -11.18 25.61
N THR A 168 -12.14 -11.49 25.02
CA THR A 168 -12.47 -12.82 24.46
C THR A 168 -11.50 -13.32 23.40
N ASP A 169 -10.71 -12.42 22.82
CA ASP A 169 -9.73 -12.70 21.78
C ASP A 169 -8.46 -13.38 22.31
N PHE A 170 -8.23 -13.34 23.63
CA PHE A 170 -7.09 -13.98 24.29
C PHE A 170 -7.51 -15.26 25.01
N ARG A 171 -6.69 -16.31 24.86
CA ARG A 171 -6.76 -17.51 25.71
C ARG A 171 -6.01 -17.27 27.01
N ARG A 172 -6.47 -17.92 28.08
CA ARG A 172 -5.80 -17.91 29.38
C ARG A 172 -4.86 -19.09 29.42
N CYS A 173 -3.57 -18.81 29.59
CA CYS A 173 -2.52 -19.80 29.49
C CYS A 173 -1.50 -19.63 30.62
N TYR A 174 -0.75 -20.69 30.88
CA TYR A 174 0.35 -20.71 31.83
C TYR A 174 1.57 -21.39 31.20
N PRO A 175 2.80 -21.04 31.61
CA PRO A 175 3.96 -21.88 31.32
C PRO A 175 3.73 -23.31 31.83
N PRO A 176 4.30 -24.35 31.21
CA PRO A 176 4.22 -25.71 31.75
C PRO A 176 4.85 -25.78 33.15
N GLN A 177 4.50 -26.83 33.90
CA GLN A 177 5.17 -27.19 35.14
C GLN A 177 6.66 -27.48 34.91
N ASP A 178 7.48 -27.50 35.96
CA ASP A 178 8.92 -27.78 35.86
C ASP A 178 9.22 -29.18 35.28
N ASN A 179 8.28 -30.12 35.42
CA ASN A 179 8.34 -31.45 34.80
C ASN A 179 7.87 -31.48 33.33
N GLY A 180 7.44 -30.34 32.77
CA GLY A 180 6.94 -30.19 31.41
C GLY A 180 5.43 -30.45 31.23
N GLU A 181 4.72 -30.91 32.26
CA GLU A 181 3.29 -31.20 32.18
C GLU A 181 2.42 -29.94 32.29
N CYS A 182 1.18 -30.04 31.80
CA CYS A 182 0.20 -28.97 31.93
C CYS A 182 -0.56 -29.02 33.26
N TRP A 183 -1.25 -27.93 33.56
CA TRP A 183 -1.96 -27.74 34.83
C TRP A 183 -3.41 -28.22 34.75
N ARG A 184 -4.02 -28.42 35.92
CA ARG A 184 -5.45 -28.68 36.00
C ARG A 184 -6.27 -27.60 35.28
N LYS A 185 -7.33 -28.00 34.57
CA LYS A 185 -8.20 -27.11 33.74
C LYS A 185 -7.49 -26.41 32.57
N HIS A 186 -6.19 -26.64 32.37
CA HIS A 186 -5.43 -26.12 31.24
C HIS A 186 -4.69 -27.25 30.51
N PRO A 187 -5.38 -28.34 30.13
CA PRO A 187 -4.73 -29.56 29.64
C PRO A 187 -4.14 -29.39 28.23
N THR A 188 -4.50 -28.34 27.50
CA THR A 188 -4.08 -28.17 26.11
C THR A 188 -2.70 -27.53 26.06
N ARG A 189 -1.71 -28.34 25.70
CA ARG A 189 -0.34 -27.90 25.43
C ARG A 189 -0.24 -27.36 24.00
N PHE A 190 0.13 -26.10 23.86
CA PHE A 190 0.44 -25.46 22.59
C PHE A 190 1.94 -25.21 22.48
N GLU A 191 2.53 -25.67 21.37
CA GLU A 191 3.92 -25.43 21.04
C GLU A 191 3.99 -24.48 19.84
N PHE A 192 4.75 -23.40 20.01
CA PHE A 192 4.92 -22.34 19.05
C PHE A 192 6.40 -22.28 18.65
N PRO A 193 6.81 -23.01 17.59
CA PRO A 193 8.12 -22.82 16.99
C PRO A 193 8.19 -21.40 16.42
N VAL A 194 8.88 -20.51 17.12
CA VAL A 194 9.00 -19.11 16.70
C VAL A 194 10.04 -19.02 15.59
N TYR A 195 9.73 -18.28 14.53
CA TYR A 195 10.63 -18.08 13.41
C TYR A 195 11.13 -16.64 13.34
N THR A 196 12.42 -16.51 13.05
CA THR A 196 13.05 -15.24 12.67
C THR A 196 13.07 -15.16 11.14
N ASP A 197 12.40 -14.16 10.60
CA ASP A 197 12.33 -13.92 9.16
C ASP A 197 13.40 -12.89 8.75
N THR A 198 14.53 -13.38 8.21
CA THR A 198 15.63 -12.53 7.70
C THR A 198 15.55 -12.30 6.20
N ARG A 199 14.48 -12.78 5.55
CA ARG A 199 14.37 -12.74 4.11
C ARG A 199 14.20 -11.31 3.63
N THR A 200 14.81 -11.03 2.49
CA THR A 200 14.69 -9.76 1.79
C THR A 200 14.25 -10.02 0.37
N CYS A 201 13.43 -9.10 -0.15
CA CYS A 201 12.88 -9.18 -1.49
C CYS A 201 13.65 -8.29 -2.45
N THR A 202 13.60 -8.64 -3.74
CA THR A 202 14.09 -7.76 -4.80
C THR A 202 13.19 -6.52 -4.95
N PRO A 203 13.74 -5.36 -5.37
CA PRO A 203 12.93 -4.19 -5.65
C PRO A 203 11.90 -4.41 -6.77
N CYS A 204 10.77 -3.71 -6.66
CA CYS A 204 9.75 -3.65 -7.69
C CYS A 204 9.97 -2.47 -8.64
N SER A 205 9.64 -2.68 -9.91
CA SER A 205 9.54 -1.63 -10.91
C SER A 205 8.16 -1.66 -11.55
N CYS A 206 7.66 -0.49 -11.93
CA CYS A 206 6.41 -0.34 -12.65
C CYS A 206 6.66 -0.09 -14.13
N GLY A 207 5.78 -0.60 -14.98
CA GLY A 207 5.79 -0.31 -16.40
C GLY A 207 5.24 1.08 -16.70
N ALA A 208 5.33 1.48 -17.98
CA ALA A 208 4.73 2.71 -18.47
C ALA A 208 3.19 2.71 -18.26
N PRO A 209 2.60 3.89 -18.00
CA PRO A 209 1.17 4.01 -17.81
C PRO A 209 0.39 3.61 -19.06
N ARG A 210 -0.80 3.02 -18.86
CA ARG A 210 -1.70 2.63 -19.95
C ARG A 210 -3.13 3.06 -19.67
N GLY A 211 -3.83 3.41 -20.76
CA GLY A 211 -5.15 4.00 -20.66
C GLY A 211 -5.08 5.38 -19.99
N GLY A 212 -6.13 5.75 -19.28
CA GLY A 212 -6.28 7.09 -18.73
C GLY A 212 -6.82 8.07 -19.77
N LYS A 213 -7.66 9.00 -19.30
CA LYS A 213 -8.25 10.05 -20.12
C LYS A 213 -8.14 11.36 -19.36
N CYS A 214 -7.17 12.15 -19.77
CA CYS A 214 -6.89 13.45 -19.20
C CYS A 214 -7.22 14.48 -20.26
N THR A 215 -8.26 15.27 -20.02
CA THR A 215 -8.63 16.39 -20.91
C THR A 215 -8.64 17.66 -20.08
N ALA A 216 -7.78 18.60 -20.42
CA ALA A 216 -7.68 19.88 -19.75
C ALA A 216 -8.19 20.98 -20.67
N GLN A 217 -8.93 21.93 -20.10
CA GLN A 217 -9.19 23.21 -20.72
C GLN A 217 -8.18 24.21 -20.18
N THR A 218 -7.36 24.76 -21.05
CA THR A 218 -6.43 25.83 -20.70
C THR A 218 -6.97 27.15 -21.26
N THR A 219 -7.03 28.17 -20.42
CA THR A 219 -7.57 29.49 -20.75
C THR A 219 -6.50 30.53 -20.52
N LEU A 220 -6.38 31.45 -21.47
CA LEU A 220 -5.47 32.58 -21.43
C LEU A 220 -6.21 33.86 -21.03
N TYR A 221 -5.53 34.73 -20.30
CA TYR A 221 -6.09 35.93 -19.72
C TYR A 221 -5.21 37.14 -19.97
N ARG A 222 -5.84 38.31 -20.06
CA ARG A 222 -5.19 39.60 -20.19
C ARG A 222 -4.63 40.10 -18.86
N GLY A 223 -5.34 39.86 -17.76
CA GLY A 223 -4.89 40.23 -16.42
C GLY A 223 -4.00 39.16 -15.79
N GLU A 224 -3.00 39.58 -15.04
CA GLU A 224 -2.12 38.69 -14.25
C GLU A 224 -2.90 37.93 -13.16
N ASP A 225 -4.06 38.43 -12.76
CA ASP A 225 -5.01 37.81 -11.83
C ASP A 225 -6.00 36.84 -12.51
N CYS A 226 -5.74 36.50 -13.77
CA CYS A 226 -6.65 35.73 -14.62
C CYS A 226 -8.02 36.40 -14.80
N SER A 227 -8.03 37.73 -14.93
CA SER A 227 -9.18 38.50 -15.38
C SER A 227 -9.13 38.76 -16.89
N GLY A 228 -10.31 38.86 -17.53
CA GLY A 228 -10.42 39.16 -18.96
C GLY A 228 -9.89 38.04 -19.85
N GLU A 229 -10.70 37.00 -20.05
CA GLU A 229 -10.40 35.87 -20.94
C GLU A 229 -10.08 36.35 -22.37
N VAL A 230 -9.02 35.78 -22.93
CA VAL A 230 -8.54 36.04 -24.30
C VAL A 230 -8.91 34.90 -25.21
N GLY A 231 -8.79 33.66 -24.73
CA GLY A 231 -9.22 32.48 -25.43
C GLY A 231 -8.87 31.20 -24.69
N SER A 232 -9.41 30.08 -25.17
CA SER A 232 -9.29 28.79 -24.48
C SER A 232 -9.24 27.63 -25.46
N VAL A 233 -8.47 26.60 -25.10
CA VAL A 233 -8.34 25.36 -25.84
C VAL A 233 -8.56 24.18 -24.88
N ALA A 234 -9.38 23.23 -25.30
CA ALA A 234 -9.49 21.93 -24.68
C ALA A 234 -8.58 20.93 -25.42
N ILE A 235 -7.70 20.26 -24.68
CA ILE A 235 -6.72 19.32 -25.23
C ILE A 235 -6.66 18.06 -24.36
N SER A 236 -6.63 16.89 -25.01
CA SER A 236 -6.53 15.59 -24.36
C SER A 236 -5.09 15.05 -24.39
N ASN A 237 -4.80 14.09 -23.51
CA ASN A 237 -3.50 13.42 -23.45
C ASN A 237 -3.20 12.53 -24.66
N ALA A 238 -4.18 12.29 -25.54
CA ALA A 238 -4.00 11.57 -26.79
C ALA A 238 -3.71 12.51 -27.97
N ASP A 239 -3.86 13.82 -27.79
CA ASP A 239 -3.65 14.81 -28.84
C ASP A 239 -2.17 15.18 -28.97
N HIS A 240 -1.80 15.65 -30.16
CA HIS A 240 -0.55 16.38 -30.35
C HIS A 240 -0.68 17.81 -29.81
N PRO A 241 0.43 18.51 -29.53
CA PRO A 241 0.38 19.92 -29.18
C PRO A 241 -0.43 20.72 -30.20
N ILE A 242 -1.36 21.54 -29.72
CA ILE A 242 -2.22 22.37 -30.57
C ILE A 242 -1.55 23.71 -30.76
N CYS A 243 -1.21 24.04 -32.00
CA CYS A 243 -0.77 25.36 -32.40
C CYS A 243 -1.92 26.07 -33.14
N THR A 244 -2.26 27.29 -32.72
CA THR A 244 -3.33 28.09 -33.33
C THR A 244 -2.93 29.55 -33.51
N GLU A 245 -3.43 30.17 -34.56
CA GLU A 245 -3.32 31.60 -34.87
C GLU A 245 -4.62 32.36 -34.53
N GLU A 246 -5.62 31.66 -33.99
CA GLU A 246 -6.96 32.21 -33.70
C GLU A 246 -7.02 33.03 -32.41
N ILE A 247 -6.01 32.91 -31.55
CA ILE A 247 -5.96 33.62 -30.27
C ILE A 247 -5.44 35.03 -30.50
N ASP A 248 -6.32 36.03 -30.41
CA ASP A 248 -5.97 37.45 -30.55
C ASP A 248 -6.25 38.20 -29.24
N GLY A 249 -5.21 38.82 -28.69
CA GLY A 249 -5.31 39.72 -27.54
C GLY A 249 -4.00 39.89 -26.80
N GLU A 250 -4.06 40.54 -25.65
CA GLU A 250 -2.93 40.59 -24.73
C GLU A 250 -2.98 39.36 -23.81
N ILE A 251 -1.89 38.61 -23.74
CA ILE A 251 -1.73 37.41 -22.92
C ILE A 251 -0.78 37.73 -21.77
N ALA A 252 -1.26 37.58 -20.53
CA ALA A 252 -0.48 37.81 -19.31
C ALA A 252 -0.50 36.62 -18.35
N ALA A 253 -1.58 35.83 -18.34
CA ALA A 253 -1.72 34.69 -17.43
C ALA A 253 -2.47 33.53 -18.07
N MET A 254 -2.36 32.36 -17.44
CA MET A 254 -3.12 31.17 -17.80
C MET A 254 -3.78 30.51 -16.60
N ARG A 255 -4.84 29.76 -16.87
CA ARG A 255 -5.50 28.86 -15.93
C ARG A 255 -5.78 27.54 -16.63
N SER A 256 -5.76 26.43 -15.90
CA SER A 256 -6.13 25.12 -16.44
C SER A 256 -7.16 24.43 -15.55
N ALA A 257 -8.24 23.93 -16.16
CA ALA A 257 -9.28 23.17 -15.49
C ALA A 257 -9.41 21.78 -16.13
N TRP A 258 -9.70 20.76 -15.33
CA TRP A 258 -9.96 19.43 -15.87
C TRP A 258 -11.38 19.36 -16.44
N ILE A 259 -11.50 18.99 -17.71
CA ILE A 259 -12.76 18.51 -18.29
C ILE A 259 -12.92 17.02 -17.95
N GLN A 260 -11.83 16.26 -18.05
CA GLN A 260 -11.77 14.85 -17.67
C GLN A 260 -10.46 14.57 -16.94
N ASN A 261 -10.56 13.86 -15.81
CA ASN A 261 -9.43 13.48 -14.98
C ASN A 261 -9.59 12.01 -14.57
N GLU A 262 -9.34 11.12 -15.53
CA GLU A 262 -9.35 9.68 -15.32
C GLU A 262 -7.90 9.15 -15.33
N PRO A 263 -7.34 8.78 -14.17
CA PRO A 263 -6.01 8.21 -14.08
C PRO A 263 -5.82 6.97 -14.96
N GLY A 264 -4.60 6.78 -15.46
CA GLY A 264 -4.19 5.57 -16.13
C GLY A 264 -3.95 4.41 -15.15
N THR A 265 -3.84 3.21 -15.69
CA THR A 265 -3.46 2.02 -14.93
C THR A 265 -2.01 1.64 -15.19
N CYS A 266 -1.41 1.00 -14.20
CA CYS A 266 -0.01 0.61 -14.22
C CYS A 266 0.11 -0.86 -13.86
N THR A 267 0.94 -1.59 -14.59
CA THR A 267 1.28 -2.98 -14.28
C THR A 267 2.74 -3.06 -13.85
N PRO A 268 3.09 -3.89 -12.86
CA PRO A 268 4.48 -4.19 -12.55
C PRO A 268 5.24 -4.68 -13.78
N SER A 269 6.47 -4.20 -13.95
CA SER A 269 7.38 -4.67 -15.00
C SER A 269 8.27 -5.81 -14.50
N THR A 270 8.48 -5.90 -13.19
CA THR A 270 9.20 -6.99 -12.54
C THR A 270 8.32 -7.68 -11.50
N ALA A 271 8.51 -8.99 -11.33
CA ALA A 271 7.97 -9.71 -10.19
C ALA A 271 9.00 -9.68 -9.06
N SER A 272 8.54 -9.45 -7.83
CA SER A 272 9.41 -9.51 -6.65
C SER A 272 9.70 -10.96 -6.28
N LYS A 273 10.96 -11.24 -5.94
CA LYS A 273 11.45 -12.57 -5.52
C LYS A 273 12.30 -12.42 -4.29
N ILE A 274 12.45 -13.50 -3.53
CA ILE A 274 13.40 -13.55 -2.42
C ILE A 274 14.81 -13.35 -3.00
N ALA A 275 15.48 -12.30 -2.56
CA ALA A 275 16.83 -11.96 -2.96
C ALA A 275 17.86 -12.64 -2.06
N SER A 276 17.61 -12.67 -0.75
CA SER A 276 18.51 -13.26 0.24
C SER A 276 17.80 -13.51 1.57
N GLY A 277 18.52 -14.11 2.51
CA GLY A 277 18.01 -14.46 3.83
C GLY A 277 17.21 -15.76 3.82
N LYS A 278 16.72 -16.14 4.99
CA LYS A 278 15.94 -17.36 5.20
C LYS A 278 15.02 -17.20 6.39
N LEU A 279 14.04 -18.09 6.45
CA LEU A 279 13.19 -18.24 7.61
C LEU A 279 13.88 -19.22 8.57
N GLU A 280 14.33 -18.73 9.72
CA GLU A 280 15.09 -19.52 10.68
C GLU A 280 14.20 -19.89 11.86
N ARG A 281 14.12 -21.19 12.16
CA ARG A 281 13.45 -21.65 13.39
C ARG A 281 14.30 -21.26 14.60
N GLY A 282 13.71 -20.50 15.50
CA GLY A 282 14.28 -20.12 16.79
C GLY A 282 13.78 -21.03 17.91
N GLU A 283 13.57 -20.42 19.08
CA GLU A 283 13.08 -21.12 20.27
C GLU A 283 11.61 -21.54 20.13
N THR A 284 11.29 -22.77 20.55
CA THR A 284 9.90 -23.21 20.70
C THR A 284 9.35 -22.71 22.03
N ARG A 285 8.32 -21.87 21.97
CA ARG A 285 7.58 -21.40 23.15
C ARG A 285 6.44 -22.36 23.45
N VAL A 286 6.28 -22.75 24.72
CA VAL A 286 5.26 -23.72 25.13
C VAL A 286 4.34 -23.13 26.18
N TYR A 287 3.03 -23.28 25.97
CA TYR A 287 1.99 -22.81 26.88
C TYR A 287 0.90 -23.85 27.09
N CYS A 288 0.39 -23.93 28.30
CA CYS A 288 -0.74 -24.75 28.70
C CYS A 288 -1.97 -23.85 28.86
N CYS A 289 -2.97 -24.03 28.00
CA CYS A 289 -4.13 -23.16 27.91
C CYS A 289 -5.43 -23.90 28.23
N ASN A 290 -6.45 -23.13 28.58
CA ASN A 290 -7.82 -23.61 28.62
C ASN A 290 -8.34 -23.89 27.18
N HIS A 291 -9.29 -24.81 27.08
CA HIS A 291 -10.01 -25.09 25.82
C HIS A 291 -10.75 -23.86 25.29
#